data_AF-A0A921K7I0-F1
#
_entry.id   AF-A0A921K7I0-F1
#
_cell.length_a   1.000
_cell.length_b   1.000
_cell.length_c   1.000
_cell.angle_alpha   90.00
_cell.angle_beta   90.00
_cell.angle_gamma   90.00
#
_symmetry.space_group_name_H-M   'P 1'
#
loop_
_entity.id
_entity.type
_entity.pdbx_description
1 polymer ?
#
loop_
_entity_poly.entity_id
_entity_poly.type
_entity_poly.pdbx_seq_one_letter_code
_entity_poly.pdbx_strand_id
1 'polypeptide(L)'
;MQHSDGLIRTLRAVTGSSNVALATPEATVFEAMLGGWESQQHSRGLRSTTIATRRRLIVRLQEFSGKMPWEWNAGDVEDFISGVDRRVIALSTMRHNHNVIKTFCSYLIDPNYDWVEICEHQFGNHPVQVCLPWNTVAHKAQYEGSGKRRPLTFDEVETLFDTADAKVEELASSGKKGALAALRDSQIFKTAYAFGLRRNELAQLDVADLHYNSEAKHWGRYAAMHVRWGKAAGGGAPRRRTVLLVPEFDWWVPGMRQWVEQARDRFDPGDL
;
A
#
# COMPACT_ATOMS: atom_id res chain seq x y z
N MET A 1 -7.22 -6.47 -63.32
CA MET A 1 -7.53 -7.48 -62.29
C MET A 1 -6.66 -7.15 -61.09
N GLN A 2 -7.32 -6.71 -60.00
CA GLN A 2 -6.84 -6.54 -58.62
C GLN A 2 -5.76 -5.48 -58.33
N HIS A 3 -6.26 -4.30 -57.94
CA HIS A 3 -5.61 -3.37 -57.02
C HIS A 3 -5.55 -3.98 -55.62
N SER A 4 -4.39 -3.89 -54.97
CA SER A 4 -4.17 -4.25 -53.56
C SER A 4 -4.45 -3.04 -52.68
N ASP A 5 -5.60 -3.08 -52.01
CA ASP A 5 -6.08 -2.03 -51.09
C ASP A 5 -5.45 -2.21 -49.71
N GLY A 6 -4.91 -1.11 -49.17
CA GLY A 6 -4.22 -1.06 -47.89
C GLY A 6 -5.21 -1.11 -46.72
N LEU A 7 -4.93 -2.00 -45.76
CA LEU A 7 -5.69 -2.13 -44.51
C LEU A 7 -5.45 -0.89 -43.62
N ILE A 8 -6.31 0.12 -43.78
CA ILE A 8 -6.46 1.22 -42.82
C ILE A 8 -7.06 0.62 -41.54
N ARG A 9 -6.26 0.52 -40.48
CA ARG A 9 -6.73 0.19 -39.13
C ARG A 9 -7.70 1.27 -38.67
N THR A 10 -8.92 0.86 -38.38
CA THR A 10 -10.04 1.69 -37.95
C THR A 10 -9.76 2.34 -36.60
N LEU A 11 -9.63 3.68 -36.60
CA LEU A 11 -9.69 4.51 -35.40
C LEU A 11 -11.03 4.28 -34.68
N ARG A 12 -10.99 3.85 -33.41
CA ARG A 12 -12.18 3.83 -32.56
C ARG A 12 -12.57 5.27 -32.22
N ALA A 13 -13.65 5.73 -32.83
CA ALA A 13 -14.30 6.99 -32.49
C ALA A 13 -14.79 6.97 -31.04
N VAL A 14 -14.36 7.97 -30.25
CA VAL A 14 -14.96 8.30 -28.96
C VAL A 14 -16.25 9.05 -29.23
N THR A 15 -17.40 8.45 -28.88
CA THR A 15 -18.72 9.07 -28.99
C THR A 15 -18.91 10.10 -27.85
N GLY A 16 -19.31 11.33 -28.21
CA GLY A 16 -19.76 12.38 -27.29
C GLY A 16 -21.02 12.00 -26.50
N SER A 17 -21.47 12.73 -25.49
CA SER A 17 -21.44 14.19 -25.28
C SER A 17 -21.90 14.52 -23.84
N SER A 18 -21.30 15.52 -23.18
CA SER A 18 -21.98 16.56 -22.35
C SER A 18 -20.98 17.46 -21.58
N ASN A 19 -21.17 18.78 -21.72
CA ASN A 19 -20.59 19.90 -20.93
C ASN A 19 -19.08 19.88 -20.62
N VAL A 20 -18.24 19.98 -21.64
CA VAL A 20 -16.79 20.16 -21.46
C VAL A 20 -16.41 21.55 -22.00
N ALA A 21 -15.98 22.45 -21.12
CA ALA A 21 -15.22 23.64 -21.51
C ALA A 21 -14.15 23.18 -22.51
N LEU A 22 -14.13 23.73 -23.73
CA LEU A 22 -13.33 23.28 -24.88
C LEU A 22 -11.97 22.74 -24.45
N ALA A 23 -11.88 21.43 -24.27
CA ALA A 23 -10.63 20.78 -23.87
C ALA A 23 -9.69 20.93 -25.06
N THR A 24 -8.49 21.45 -24.84
CA THR A 24 -7.51 21.51 -25.91
C THR A 24 -7.14 20.08 -26.34
N PRO A 25 -6.69 19.87 -27.59
CA PRO A 25 -6.26 18.56 -28.06
C PRO A 25 -5.24 17.91 -27.12
N GLU A 26 -4.32 18.71 -26.57
CA GLU A 26 -3.28 18.29 -25.63
C GLU A 26 -3.89 17.74 -24.32
N ALA A 27 -4.83 18.47 -23.72
CA ALA A 27 -5.50 18.04 -22.49
C ALA A 27 -6.31 16.75 -22.72
N THR A 28 -6.94 16.62 -23.89
CA THR A 28 -7.70 15.42 -24.26
C THR A 28 -6.80 14.20 -24.39
N VAL A 29 -5.66 14.32 -25.07
CA VAL A 29 -4.69 13.23 -25.22
C VAL A 29 -4.07 12.86 -23.87
N PHE A 30 -3.73 13.85 -23.05
CA PHE A 30 -3.18 13.60 -21.71
C PHE A 30 -4.16 12.83 -20.81
N GLU A 31 -5.44 13.21 -20.80
CA GLU A 31 -6.47 12.49 -20.06
C GLU A 31 -6.67 11.06 -20.57
N ALA A 32 -6.61 10.85 -21.88
CA ALA A 32 -6.66 9.52 -22.48
C ALA A 32 -5.45 8.65 -22.07
N MET A 33 -4.24 9.24 -22.01
CA MET A 33 -3.03 8.56 -21.51
C MET A 33 -3.19 8.11 -20.07
N LEU A 34 -3.70 8.99 -19.20
CA LEU A 34 -3.98 8.67 -17.81
C LEU A 34 -5.01 7.54 -17.68
N GLY A 35 -6.13 7.63 -18.40
CA GLY A 35 -7.19 6.60 -18.37
C GLY A 35 -6.73 5.23 -18.88
N GLY A 36 -5.93 5.21 -19.95
CA GLY A 36 -5.32 3.98 -20.45
C GLY A 36 -4.34 3.36 -19.45
N TRP A 37 -3.52 4.20 -18.80
CA TRP A 37 -2.59 3.73 -17.77
C TRP A 37 -3.30 3.22 -16.51
N GLU A 38 -4.39 3.84 -16.10
CA GLU A 38 -5.25 3.34 -15.03
C GLU A 38 -5.83 1.96 -15.36
N SER A 39 -6.34 1.79 -16.58
CA SER A 39 -6.87 0.51 -17.07
C SER A 39 -5.82 -0.59 -17.07
N GLN A 40 -4.59 -0.28 -17.52
CA GLN A 40 -3.45 -1.21 -17.45
C GLN A 40 -3.10 -1.60 -16.01
N GLN A 41 -3.13 -0.66 -15.08
CA GLN A 41 -2.82 -0.96 -13.69
C GLN A 41 -3.92 -1.79 -13.02
N HIS A 42 -5.19 -1.53 -13.36
CA HIS A 42 -6.31 -2.35 -12.92
C HIS A 42 -6.20 -3.79 -13.41
N SER A 43 -5.88 -4.01 -14.69
CA SER A 43 -5.73 -5.37 -15.24
C SER A 43 -4.57 -6.15 -14.59
N ARG A 44 -3.58 -5.46 -14.03
CA ARG A 44 -2.46 -6.03 -13.28
C ARG A 44 -2.76 -6.27 -11.78
N GLY A 45 -4.01 -6.06 -11.35
CA GLY A 45 -4.45 -6.33 -9.97
C GLY A 45 -3.95 -5.30 -8.95
N LEU A 46 -3.58 -4.09 -9.37
CA LEU A 46 -3.22 -3.04 -8.41
C LEU A 46 -4.47 -2.54 -7.67
N ARG A 47 -4.29 -2.15 -6.40
CA ARG A 47 -5.36 -1.54 -5.60
C ARG A 47 -5.73 -0.16 -6.17
N SER A 48 -7.02 0.17 -6.19
CA SER A 48 -7.51 1.48 -6.66
C SER A 48 -6.86 2.66 -5.95
N THR A 49 -6.53 2.53 -4.65
CA THR A 49 -5.81 3.55 -3.90
C THR A 49 -4.39 3.80 -4.41
N THR A 50 -3.68 2.75 -4.83
CA THR A 50 -2.37 2.86 -5.47
C THR A 50 -2.49 3.57 -6.82
N ILE A 51 -3.48 3.17 -7.63
CA ILE A 51 -3.73 3.75 -8.96
C ILE A 51 -4.04 5.25 -8.84
N ALA A 52 -4.98 5.63 -7.96
CA ALA A 52 -5.33 7.02 -7.73
C ALA A 52 -4.16 7.85 -7.17
N THR A 53 -3.28 7.27 -6.35
CA THR A 53 -2.08 7.96 -5.86
C THR A 53 -1.09 8.20 -6.98
N ARG A 54 -0.90 7.22 -7.87
CA ARG A 54 -0.04 7.33 -9.03
C ARG A 54 -0.53 8.36 -10.03
N ARG A 55 -1.82 8.32 -10.40
CA ARG A 55 -2.44 9.32 -11.28
C ARG A 55 -2.24 10.73 -10.73
N ARG A 56 -2.55 10.96 -9.46
CA ARG A 56 -2.36 12.27 -8.80
C ARG A 56 -0.93 12.78 -8.87
N LEU A 57 0.07 11.91 -8.78
CA LEU A 57 1.46 12.33 -8.91
C LEU A 57 1.79 12.82 -10.34
N ILE A 58 1.32 12.10 -11.36
CA ILE A 58 1.53 12.46 -12.77
C ILE A 58 0.84 13.79 -13.10
N VAL A 59 -0.39 13.98 -12.62
CA VAL A 59 -1.10 15.27 -12.72
C VAL A 59 -0.31 16.38 -12.03
N ARG A 60 0.19 16.14 -10.80
CA ARG A 60 1.00 17.14 -10.09
C ARG A 60 2.30 17.49 -10.81
N LEU A 61 2.91 16.56 -11.53
CA LEU A 61 4.10 16.83 -12.36
C LEU A 61 3.74 17.69 -13.57
N GLN A 62 2.63 17.37 -14.24
CA GLN A 62 2.11 18.19 -15.35
C GLN A 62 1.79 19.61 -14.87
N GLU A 63 1.07 19.77 -13.76
CA GLU A 63 0.75 21.07 -13.17
C GLU A 63 1.99 21.85 -12.76
N PHE A 64 3.00 21.18 -12.20
CA PHE A 64 4.25 21.82 -11.78
C PHE A 64 5.09 22.31 -12.97
N SER A 65 5.25 21.48 -13.99
CA SER A 65 6.08 21.79 -15.17
C SER A 65 5.37 22.71 -16.16
N GLY A 66 4.03 22.72 -16.16
CA GLY A 66 3.22 23.37 -17.19
C GLY A 66 3.32 22.70 -18.56
N LYS A 67 3.97 21.54 -18.65
CA LYS A 67 4.31 20.83 -19.89
C LYS A 67 3.57 19.52 -20.00
N MET A 68 3.29 19.09 -21.23
CA MET A 68 2.70 17.78 -21.49
C MET A 68 3.74 16.65 -21.48
N PRO A 69 3.34 15.38 -21.33
CA PRO A 69 4.30 14.27 -21.21
C PRO A 69 5.30 14.11 -22.35
N TRP A 70 4.95 14.53 -23.57
CA TRP A 70 5.85 14.54 -24.74
C TRP A 70 6.86 15.68 -24.74
N GLU A 71 6.74 16.66 -23.83
CA GLU A 71 7.66 17.80 -23.71
C GLU A 71 8.57 17.69 -22.48
N TRP A 72 8.35 16.69 -21.63
CA TRP A 72 9.14 16.50 -20.42
C TRP A 72 10.58 16.13 -20.73
N ASN A 73 11.48 16.64 -19.90
CA ASN A 73 12.89 16.27 -19.88
C ASN A 73 13.37 15.88 -18.46
N ALA A 74 14.63 15.48 -18.36
CA ALA A 74 15.24 15.10 -17.08
C ALA A 74 15.21 16.23 -16.03
N GLY A 75 15.42 17.47 -16.46
CA GLY A 75 15.39 18.66 -15.60
C GLY A 75 14.01 18.91 -14.98
N ASP A 76 12.93 18.69 -15.74
CA ASP A 76 11.56 18.84 -15.21
C ASP A 76 11.30 17.90 -14.02
N VAL A 77 11.84 16.67 -14.08
CA VAL A 77 11.75 15.71 -12.97
C VAL A 77 12.65 16.13 -11.81
N GLU A 78 13.88 16.54 -12.09
CA GLU A 78 14.84 17.00 -11.08
C GLU A 78 14.28 18.19 -10.30
N ASP A 79 13.73 19.20 -10.98
CA ASP A 79 13.11 20.37 -10.38
C ASP A 79 11.85 20.00 -9.60
N PHE A 80 11.02 19.09 -10.12
CA PHE A 80 9.82 18.64 -9.42
C PHE A 80 10.13 17.90 -8.11
N ILE A 81 11.24 17.17 -8.06
CA ILE A 81 11.66 16.39 -6.91
C ILE A 81 12.46 17.25 -5.92
N SER A 82 13.31 18.16 -6.43
CA SER A 82 14.19 19.03 -5.66
C SER A 82 13.58 20.38 -5.25
N GLY A 83 12.42 20.74 -5.81
CA GLY A 83 11.79 22.05 -5.70
C GLY A 83 11.74 22.65 -4.28
N VAL A 84 12.09 23.93 -4.22
CA VAL A 84 12.44 24.75 -3.04
C VAL A 84 11.37 24.78 -1.94
N ASP A 85 10.09 24.59 -2.30
CA ASP A 85 8.97 24.71 -1.36
C ASP A 85 8.65 23.40 -0.60
N ARG A 86 9.48 22.37 -0.78
CA ARG A 86 9.27 21.07 -0.13
C ARG A 86 10.21 20.89 1.06
N ARG A 87 9.60 20.91 2.25
CA ARG A 87 10.12 20.29 3.47
C ARG A 87 10.87 19.01 3.11
N VAL A 88 12.06 18.80 3.68
CA VAL A 88 12.94 17.64 3.48
C VAL A 88 12.13 16.37 3.16
N ILE A 89 12.10 16.00 1.87
CA ILE A 89 11.35 14.84 1.41
C ILE A 89 12.12 13.59 1.82
N ALA A 90 11.44 12.61 2.43
CA ALA A 90 12.07 11.34 2.77
C ALA A 90 12.59 10.63 1.50
N LEU A 91 13.75 9.97 1.59
CA LEU A 91 14.34 9.21 0.48
C LEU A 91 13.36 8.21 -0.15
N SER A 92 12.54 7.55 0.68
CA SER A 92 11.51 6.62 0.23
C SER A 92 10.44 7.30 -0.64
N THR A 93 10.07 8.54 -0.32
CA THR A 93 9.11 9.33 -1.09
C THR A 93 9.70 9.77 -2.42
N MET A 94 10.96 10.25 -2.46
CA MET A 94 11.62 10.59 -3.72
C MET A 94 11.67 9.39 -4.68
N ARG A 95 12.05 8.21 -4.17
CA ARG A 95 12.06 6.98 -4.96
C ARG A 95 10.68 6.54 -5.40
N HIS A 96 9.67 6.65 -4.54
CA HIS A 96 8.31 6.37 -4.92
C HIS A 96 7.93 7.24 -6.12
N ASN A 97 8.19 8.56 -6.04
CA ASN A 97 7.87 9.47 -7.12
C ASN A 97 8.62 9.12 -8.41
N HIS A 98 9.94 8.91 -8.34
CA HIS A 98 10.73 8.46 -9.49
C HIS A 98 10.18 7.18 -10.11
N ASN A 99 9.87 6.17 -9.29
CA ASN A 99 9.33 4.90 -9.79
C ASN A 99 7.99 5.09 -10.50
N VAL A 100 7.11 5.93 -9.96
CA VAL A 100 5.80 6.21 -10.57
C VAL A 100 5.96 6.90 -11.92
N ILE A 101 6.74 7.99 -11.98
CA ILE A 101 7.03 8.73 -13.22
C ILE A 101 7.68 7.79 -14.24
N LYS A 102 8.72 7.06 -13.84
CA LYS A 102 9.40 6.08 -14.70
C LYS A 102 8.44 5.06 -15.30
N THR A 103 7.54 4.49 -14.49
CA THR A 103 6.56 3.49 -14.96
C THR A 103 5.48 4.08 -15.87
N PHE A 104 5.13 5.36 -15.69
CA PHE A 104 4.22 6.05 -16.60
C PHE A 104 4.91 6.32 -17.94
N CYS A 105 6.11 6.89 -17.95
CA CYS A 105 6.90 7.10 -19.18
C CYS A 105 7.16 5.77 -19.90
N SER A 106 7.47 4.70 -19.17
CA SER A 106 7.66 3.36 -19.76
C SER A 106 6.38 2.83 -20.43
N TYR A 107 5.19 3.16 -19.90
CA TYR A 107 3.92 2.82 -20.52
C TYR A 107 3.67 3.64 -21.79
N LEU A 108 4.04 4.92 -21.80
CA LEU A 108 3.86 5.78 -22.98
C LEU A 108 4.76 5.41 -24.15
N ILE A 109 5.99 4.94 -23.89
CA ILE A 109 6.96 4.59 -24.93
C ILE A 109 6.93 3.11 -25.33
N ASP A 110 6.06 2.31 -24.71
CA ASP A 110 5.95 0.88 -25.03
C ASP A 110 5.28 0.72 -26.41
N PRO A 111 5.93 0.05 -27.38
CA PRO A 111 5.44 -0.06 -28.75
C PRO A 111 4.13 -0.86 -28.89
N ASN A 112 3.65 -1.49 -27.82
CA ASN A 112 2.32 -2.12 -27.80
C ASN A 112 1.18 -1.09 -27.61
N TYR A 113 1.51 0.20 -27.46
CA TYR A 113 0.56 1.30 -27.38
C TYR A 113 0.94 2.38 -28.39
N ASP A 114 -0.06 3.03 -28.99
CA ASP A 114 0.13 3.97 -30.09
C ASP A 114 0.49 5.41 -29.63
N TRP A 115 0.92 5.60 -28.37
CA TRP A 115 1.08 6.94 -27.78
C TRP A 115 2.19 7.76 -28.44
N VAL A 116 3.29 7.11 -28.84
CA VAL A 116 4.39 7.76 -29.55
C VAL A 116 3.89 8.29 -30.88
N GLU A 117 3.28 7.44 -31.70
CA GLU A 117 2.77 7.78 -33.03
C GLU A 117 1.68 8.86 -32.96
N ILE A 118 0.78 8.77 -31.98
CA ILE A 118 -0.26 9.78 -31.73
C ILE A 118 0.37 11.14 -31.45
N CYS A 119 1.37 11.20 -30.56
CA CYS A 119 2.00 12.45 -30.20
C CYS A 119 2.84 13.04 -31.35
N GLU A 120 3.60 12.21 -32.07
CA GLU A 120 4.39 12.67 -33.21
C GLU A 120 3.49 13.27 -34.30
N HIS A 121 2.39 12.59 -34.62
CA HIS A 121 1.46 13.04 -35.66
C HIS A 121 0.68 14.30 -35.24
N GLN A 122 0.24 14.39 -33.98
CA GLN A 122 -0.61 15.50 -33.53
C GLN A 122 0.17 16.72 -33.04
N PHE A 123 1.35 16.53 -32.45
CA PHE A 123 2.10 17.58 -31.74
C PHE A 123 3.54 17.74 -32.22
N GLY A 124 4.01 16.89 -33.16
CA GLY A 124 5.37 16.98 -33.70
C GLY A 124 6.46 16.58 -32.70
N ASN A 125 6.10 15.92 -31.59
CA ASN A 125 7.02 15.48 -30.54
C ASN A 125 6.49 14.21 -29.87
N HIS A 126 7.30 13.50 -29.08
CA HIS A 126 6.91 12.22 -28.47
C HIS A 126 7.35 12.08 -27.00
N PRO A 127 6.63 11.26 -26.21
CA PRO A 127 7.07 10.90 -24.86
C PRO A 127 8.42 10.19 -24.86
N VAL A 128 9.25 10.49 -23.88
CA VAL A 128 10.55 9.83 -23.65
C VAL A 128 10.69 9.39 -22.19
N GLN A 129 11.68 8.54 -21.91
CA GLN A 129 12.04 8.22 -20.54
C GLN A 129 12.85 9.36 -19.91
N VAL A 130 12.24 10.06 -18.95
CA VAL A 130 12.87 11.18 -18.22
C VAL A 130 13.50 10.77 -16.89
N CYS A 131 13.20 9.56 -16.40
CA CYS A 131 13.82 8.98 -15.21
C CYS A 131 15.00 8.07 -15.61
N LEU A 132 16.19 8.63 -15.56
CA LEU A 132 17.47 8.06 -15.98
C LEU A 132 18.25 7.52 -14.77
N PRO A 133 19.25 6.64 -14.99
CA PRO A 133 20.04 6.07 -13.89
C PRO A 133 20.78 7.09 -13.02
N TRP A 134 21.11 8.27 -13.56
CA TRP A 134 21.87 9.30 -12.86
C TRP A 134 21.01 10.37 -12.17
N ASN A 135 19.75 10.55 -12.58
CA ASN A 135 18.83 11.53 -11.96
C ASN A 135 17.79 10.88 -11.04
N THR A 136 17.89 9.57 -10.80
CA THR A 136 17.00 8.84 -9.89
C THR A 136 17.75 8.26 -8.69
N VAL A 137 17.09 8.24 -7.54
CA VAL A 137 17.63 7.63 -6.33
C VAL A 137 17.63 6.09 -6.48
N ALA A 138 18.81 5.49 -6.50
CA ALA A 138 18.99 4.05 -6.60
C ALA A 138 18.50 3.29 -5.36
N HIS A 139 17.87 2.14 -5.57
CA HIS A 139 17.45 1.23 -4.50
C HIS A 139 18.59 0.29 -4.10
N LYS A 140 19.50 0.76 -3.23
CA LYS A 140 20.72 0.01 -2.85
C LYS A 140 20.54 -0.98 -1.69
N ALA A 141 19.48 -0.87 -0.86
CA ALA A 141 19.28 -1.74 0.30
C ALA A 141 17.85 -2.26 0.41
N GLN A 142 17.66 -3.49 0.92
CA GLN A 142 16.34 -4.08 1.15
C GLN A 142 15.57 -3.44 2.32
N TYR A 143 16.27 -2.77 3.24
CA TYR A 143 15.69 -2.06 4.37
C TYR A 143 16.25 -0.64 4.47
N GLU A 144 15.35 0.33 4.55
CA GLU A 144 15.68 1.77 4.54
C GLU A 144 14.86 2.55 5.57
N GLY A 145 14.57 1.90 6.70
CA GLY A 145 13.93 2.56 7.82
C GLY A 145 14.84 3.65 8.40
N SER A 146 14.26 4.79 8.77
CA SER A 146 15.00 5.79 9.54
C SER A 146 15.32 5.25 10.93
N GLY A 147 16.55 5.48 11.43
CA GLY A 147 16.93 5.14 12.82
C GLY A 147 16.13 5.87 13.91
N LYS A 148 15.23 6.79 13.53
CA LYS A 148 14.34 7.53 14.46
C LYS A 148 13.36 6.64 15.23
N ARG A 149 13.07 5.44 14.72
CA ARG A 149 12.21 4.46 15.41
C ARG A 149 13.04 3.25 15.78
N ARG A 150 13.63 3.27 16.97
CA ARG A 150 14.33 2.10 17.52
C ARG A 150 13.33 1.07 18.07
N PRO A 151 13.70 -0.21 18.12
CA PRO A 151 12.99 -1.20 18.93
C PRO A 151 12.93 -0.76 20.41
N LEU A 152 11.86 -1.16 21.10
CA LEU A 152 11.78 -1.05 22.56
C LEU A 152 12.80 -1.99 23.22
N THR A 153 13.32 -1.59 24.37
CA THR A 153 14.06 -2.49 25.28
C THR A 153 13.10 -3.45 25.97
N PHE A 154 13.62 -4.52 26.60
CA PHE A 154 12.78 -5.46 27.33
C PHE A 154 12.00 -4.77 28.47
N ASP A 155 12.67 -3.93 29.26
CA ASP A 155 12.04 -3.16 30.36
C ASP A 155 10.92 -2.23 29.86
N GLU A 156 11.10 -1.61 28.69
CA GLU A 156 10.05 -0.77 28.09
C GLU A 156 8.86 -1.58 27.56
N VAL A 157 9.10 -2.80 27.08
CA VAL A 157 8.01 -3.72 26.67
C VAL A 157 7.24 -4.21 27.89
N GLU A 158 7.95 -4.58 28.96
CA GLU A 158 7.35 -4.96 30.24
C GLU A 158 6.51 -3.81 30.81
N THR A 159 7.09 -2.62 30.90
CA THR A 159 6.38 -1.40 31.34
C THR A 159 5.12 -1.13 30.50
N LEU A 160 5.19 -1.32 29.18
CA LEU A 160 4.04 -1.15 28.30
C LEU A 160 2.92 -2.14 28.63
N PHE A 161 3.25 -3.42 28.85
CA PHE A 161 2.27 -4.45 29.18
C PHE A 161 1.70 -4.26 30.58
N ASP A 162 2.52 -3.96 31.57
CA ASP A 162 2.09 -3.66 32.94
C ASP A 162 1.15 -2.46 32.97
N THR A 163 1.47 -1.41 32.21
CA THR A 163 0.60 -0.23 32.09
C THR A 163 -0.74 -0.60 31.44
N ALA A 164 -0.73 -1.44 30.41
CA ALA A 164 -1.94 -1.88 29.75
C ALA A 164 -2.82 -2.72 30.69
N ASP A 165 -2.24 -3.64 31.45
CA ASP A 165 -2.94 -4.49 32.41
C ASP A 165 -3.48 -3.68 33.60
N ALA A 166 -2.67 -2.80 34.19
CA ALA A 166 -3.10 -1.89 35.25
C ALA A 166 -4.29 -1.02 34.79
N LYS A 167 -4.33 -0.64 33.51
CA LYS A 167 -5.48 0.10 32.97
C LYS A 167 -6.76 -0.73 32.90
N VAL A 168 -6.65 -2.04 32.65
CA VAL A 168 -7.79 -2.95 32.71
C VAL A 168 -8.36 -2.99 34.13
N GLU A 169 -7.50 -3.15 35.12
CA GLU A 169 -7.88 -3.23 36.54
C GLU A 169 -8.48 -1.92 37.05
N GLU A 170 -7.87 -0.78 36.72
CA GLU A 170 -8.39 0.55 37.04
C GLU A 170 -9.80 0.74 36.47
N LEU A 171 -10.01 0.39 35.19
CA LEU A 171 -11.31 0.56 34.55
C LEU A 171 -12.35 -0.42 35.12
N ALA A 172 -11.96 -1.68 35.37
CA ALA A 172 -12.84 -2.69 35.94
C ALA A 172 -13.30 -2.31 37.36
N SER A 173 -12.39 -1.78 38.19
CA SER A 173 -12.70 -1.34 39.56
C SER A 173 -13.46 -0.01 39.62
N SER A 174 -13.27 0.87 38.64
CA SER A 174 -13.91 2.20 38.63
C SER A 174 -15.42 2.22 38.32
N GLY A 175 -15.99 1.08 37.88
CA GLY A 175 -17.38 1.00 37.41
C GLY A 175 -17.65 1.75 36.10
N LYS A 176 -16.62 2.32 35.47
CA LYS A 176 -16.74 3.04 34.19
C LYS A 176 -16.76 2.06 33.01
N LYS A 177 -17.46 2.46 31.94
CA LYS A 177 -17.43 1.73 30.66
C LYS A 177 -16.01 1.73 30.10
N GLY A 178 -15.59 0.60 29.51
CA GLY A 178 -14.33 0.52 28.78
C GLY A 178 -13.36 -0.57 29.25
N ALA A 179 -13.62 -1.24 30.38
CA ALA A 179 -12.76 -2.32 30.86
C ALA A 179 -12.57 -3.44 29.82
N LEU A 180 -13.64 -3.84 29.12
CA LEU A 180 -13.56 -4.83 28.04
C LEU A 180 -12.70 -4.36 26.86
N ALA A 181 -12.78 -3.07 26.49
CA ALA A 181 -11.97 -2.51 25.42
C ALA A 181 -10.48 -2.44 25.82
N ALA A 182 -10.18 -2.08 27.07
CA ALA A 182 -8.82 -2.10 27.58
C ALA A 182 -8.25 -3.54 27.63
N LEU A 183 -9.05 -4.52 28.04
CA LEU A 183 -8.65 -5.93 28.05
C LEU A 183 -8.33 -6.42 26.62
N ARG A 184 -9.19 -6.08 25.66
CA ARG A 184 -8.93 -6.34 24.23
C ARG A 184 -7.60 -5.72 23.79
N ASP A 185 -7.39 -4.45 24.11
CA ASP A 185 -6.22 -3.71 23.63
C ASP A 185 -4.91 -4.23 24.28
N SER A 186 -4.92 -4.55 25.57
CA SER A 186 -3.79 -5.24 26.24
C SER A 186 -3.45 -6.55 25.52
N GLN A 187 -4.46 -7.38 25.24
CA GLN A 187 -4.24 -8.65 24.55
C GLN A 187 -3.77 -8.47 23.09
N ILE A 188 -4.23 -7.42 22.39
CA ILE A 188 -3.76 -7.07 21.04
C ILE A 188 -2.26 -6.73 21.06
N PHE A 189 -1.80 -5.91 22.00
CA PHE A 189 -0.38 -5.53 22.09
C PHE A 189 0.52 -6.73 22.36
N LYS A 190 0.14 -7.55 23.33
CA LYS A 190 0.81 -8.79 23.70
C LYS A 190 0.88 -9.76 22.50
N THR A 191 -0.21 -9.92 21.76
CA THR A 191 -0.26 -10.77 20.56
C THR A 191 0.63 -10.24 19.43
N ALA A 192 0.64 -8.91 19.21
CA ALA A 192 1.50 -8.29 18.20
C ALA A 192 2.99 -8.59 18.47
N TYR A 193 3.39 -8.47 19.73
CA TYR A 193 4.76 -8.70 20.17
C TYR A 193 5.15 -10.18 20.09
N ALA A 194 4.36 -11.07 20.69
CA ALA A 194 4.67 -12.49 20.80
C ALA A 194 4.83 -13.19 19.43
N PHE A 195 4.09 -12.74 18.41
CA PHE A 195 4.08 -13.38 17.08
C PHE A 195 4.69 -12.51 15.96
N GLY A 196 5.18 -11.31 16.27
CA GLY A 196 5.80 -10.40 15.29
C GLY A 196 4.88 -10.10 14.10
N LEU A 197 3.60 -9.83 14.38
CA LEU A 197 2.57 -9.67 13.35
C LEU A 197 2.58 -8.25 12.76
N ARG A 198 2.34 -8.16 11.44
CA ARG A 198 2.05 -6.86 10.83
C ARG A 198 0.68 -6.38 11.29
N ARG A 199 0.46 -5.06 11.34
CA ARG A 199 -0.83 -4.46 11.73
C ARG A 199 -2.04 -5.06 11.00
N ASN A 200 -1.93 -5.29 9.69
CA ASN A 200 -3.00 -5.91 8.91
C ASN A 200 -3.17 -7.41 9.21
N GLU A 201 -2.10 -8.12 9.55
CA GLU A 201 -2.17 -9.54 9.95
C GLU A 201 -2.91 -9.64 11.29
N LEU A 202 -2.55 -8.79 12.25
CA LEU A 202 -3.17 -8.71 13.58
C LEU A 202 -4.66 -8.34 13.52
N ALA A 203 -5.00 -7.31 12.73
CA ALA A 203 -6.38 -6.83 12.61
C ALA A 203 -7.34 -7.82 11.93
N GLN A 204 -6.80 -8.85 11.26
CA GLN A 204 -7.58 -9.84 10.52
C GLN A 204 -7.55 -11.23 11.19
N LEU A 205 -6.98 -11.34 12.39
CA LEU A 205 -6.99 -12.58 13.15
C LEU A 205 -8.41 -12.96 13.55
N ASP A 206 -8.66 -14.26 13.56
CA ASP A 206 -9.89 -14.89 14.04
C ASP A 206 -9.55 -15.98 15.07
N VAL A 207 -10.51 -16.38 15.89
CA VAL A 207 -10.36 -17.47 16.87
C VAL A 207 -9.98 -18.78 16.17
N ALA A 208 -10.46 -18.98 14.93
CA ALA A 208 -10.08 -20.13 14.09
C ALA A 208 -8.60 -20.14 13.67
N ASP A 209 -7.89 -19.02 13.80
CA ASP A 209 -6.47 -18.94 13.49
C ASP A 209 -5.58 -19.48 14.63
N LEU A 210 -6.15 -19.71 15.82
CA LEU A 210 -5.48 -20.34 16.96
C LEU A 210 -5.40 -21.86 16.75
N HIS A 211 -4.17 -22.39 16.71
CA HIS A 211 -3.92 -23.78 16.36
C HIS A 211 -3.03 -24.52 17.36
N TYR A 212 -3.19 -25.84 17.37
CA TYR A 212 -2.38 -26.78 18.14
C TYR A 212 -1.01 -27.03 17.49
N ASN A 213 -0.02 -27.36 18.31
CA ASN A 213 1.30 -27.85 17.93
C ASN A 213 1.63 -29.12 18.74
N SER A 214 2.01 -30.21 18.07
CA SER A 214 2.33 -31.51 18.71
C SER A 214 3.49 -31.44 19.69
N GLU A 215 4.44 -30.54 19.43
CA GLU A 215 5.63 -30.36 20.28
C GLU A 215 5.33 -29.52 21.54
N ALA A 216 4.20 -28.81 21.57
CA ALA A 216 3.83 -27.91 22.67
C ALA A 216 2.40 -28.17 23.15
N LYS A 217 2.11 -29.45 23.48
CA LYS A 217 0.75 -29.92 23.78
C LYS A 217 0.07 -29.18 24.93
N HIS A 218 0.84 -28.74 25.92
CA HIS A 218 0.35 -28.09 27.13
C HIS A 218 -0.29 -26.72 26.86
N TRP A 219 0.07 -26.06 25.76
CA TRP A 219 -0.61 -24.83 25.32
C TRP A 219 -1.91 -25.08 24.57
N GLY A 220 -2.23 -26.32 24.21
CA GLY A 220 -3.47 -26.65 23.49
C GLY A 220 -3.56 -25.92 22.14
N ARG A 221 -4.71 -25.31 21.85
CA ARG A 221 -4.94 -24.54 20.62
C ARG A 221 -4.20 -23.20 20.56
N TYR A 222 -3.44 -22.83 21.58
CA TYR A 222 -2.74 -21.55 21.67
C TYR A 222 -1.25 -21.67 21.30
N ALA A 223 -0.81 -22.82 20.79
CA ALA A 223 0.60 -23.10 20.51
C ALA A 223 1.09 -22.54 19.16
N ALA A 224 0.17 -22.25 18.23
CA ALA A 224 0.49 -21.71 16.92
C ALA A 224 -0.62 -20.77 16.43
N MET A 225 -0.25 -19.84 15.54
CA MET A 225 -1.13 -18.86 14.93
C MET A 225 -1.06 -18.97 13.40
N HIS A 226 -2.20 -19.19 12.76
CA HIS A 226 -2.33 -19.22 11.30
C HIS A 226 -2.59 -17.80 10.76
N VAL A 227 -1.59 -17.20 10.15
CA VAL A 227 -1.70 -15.89 9.52
C VAL A 227 -2.20 -16.04 8.10
N ARG A 228 -3.46 -15.64 7.84
CA ARG A 228 -4.11 -15.71 6.51
C ARG A 228 -3.84 -14.50 5.62
N TRP A 229 -3.57 -13.34 6.23
CA TRP A 229 -3.55 -12.04 5.54
C TRP A 229 -2.15 -11.43 5.45
N GLY A 230 -1.14 -12.27 5.18
CA GLY A 230 0.23 -11.83 5.00
C GLY A 230 0.43 -10.98 3.76
N LYS A 231 1.53 -10.21 3.73
CA LYS A 231 1.86 -9.30 2.61
C LYS A 231 1.81 -10.04 1.27
N ALA A 232 0.89 -9.62 0.41
CA ALA A 232 0.80 -10.04 -0.98
C ALA A 232 2.06 -9.64 -1.75
N ALA A 233 2.40 -10.41 -2.78
CA ALA A 233 3.51 -10.13 -3.69
C ALA A 233 3.03 -10.18 -5.13
N GLY A 234 3.54 -9.27 -5.98
CA GLY A 234 3.30 -9.31 -7.42
C GLY A 234 1.83 -9.24 -7.85
N GLY A 235 0.97 -8.56 -7.09
CA GLY A 235 -0.48 -8.51 -7.37
C GLY A 235 -1.25 -9.77 -6.99
N GLY A 236 -0.59 -10.77 -6.40
CA GLY A 236 -1.23 -12.01 -5.95
C GLY A 236 -2.04 -11.88 -4.67
N ALA A 237 -2.70 -12.98 -4.28
CA ALA A 237 -3.45 -13.08 -3.04
C ALA A 237 -2.55 -12.91 -1.78
N PRO A 238 -3.16 -12.57 -0.62
CA PRO A 238 -2.44 -12.54 0.66
C PRO A 238 -1.72 -13.86 0.93
N ARG A 239 -0.48 -13.78 1.42
CA ARG A 239 0.32 -14.97 1.74
C ARG A 239 -0.13 -15.57 3.06
N ARG A 240 -0.19 -16.90 3.12
CA ARG A 240 -0.47 -17.65 4.34
C ARG A 240 0.84 -18.10 4.98
N ARG A 241 0.93 -18.03 6.31
CA ARG A 241 2.04 -18.59 7.10
C ARG A 241 1.55 -19.01 8.48
N THR A 242 2.24 -19.95 9.09
CA THR A 242 2.05 -20.28 10.51
C THR A 242 3.19 -19.68 11.32
N VAL A 243 2.86 -19.08 12.45
CA VAL A 243 3.83 -18.57 13.43
C VAL A 243 3.64 -19.36 14.71
N LEU A 244 4.72 -19.94 15.24
CA LEU A 244 4.67 -20.74 16.46
C LEU A 244 4.85 -19.82 17.68
N LEU A 245 4.17 -20.14 18.77
CA LEU A 245 4.48 -19.55 20.07
C LEU A 245 5.83 -20.10 20.55
N VAL A 246 6.71 -19.22 20.99
CA VAL A 246 7.99 -19.61 21.60
C VAL A 246 7.84 -19.72 23.12
N PRO A 247 8.58 -20.62 23.80
CA PRO A 247 8.45 -20.83 25.25
C PRO A 247 8.60 -19.58 26.10
N GLU A 248 9.46 -18.64 25.69
CA GLU A 248 9.71 -17.38 26.38
C GLU A 248 8.49 -16.44 26.40
N PHE A 249 7.46 -16.73 25.59
CA PHE A 249 6.23 -15.95 25.50
C PHE A 249 4.99 -16.70 26.00
N ASP A 250 5.15 -17.75 26.81
CA ASP A 250 4.04 -18.53 27.37
C ASP A 250 3.06 -17.69 28.21
N TRP A 251 3.52 -16.58 28.81
CA TRP A 251 2.73 -15.56 29.50
C TRP A 251 1.59 -14.97 28.66
N TRP A 252 1.64 -15.09 27.33
CA TRP A 252 0.56 -14.68 26.44
C TRP A 252 -0.67 -15.59 26.55
N VAL A 253 -0.48 -16.88 26.85
CA VAL A 253 -1.53 -17.89 26.81
C VAL A 253 -2.65 -17.63 27.82
N PRO A 254 -2.39 -17.32 29.11
CA PRO A 254 -3.45 -17.01 30.07
C PRO A 254 -4.33 -15.84 29.64
N GLY A 255 -3.73 -14.76 29.14
CA GLY A 255 -4.47 -13.58 28.66
C GLY A 255 -5.31 -13.89 27.42
N MET A 256 -4.78 -14.69 26.48
CA MET A 256 -5.55 -15.07 25.30
C MET A 256 -6.70 -16.03 25.64
N ARG A 257 -6.50 -16.95 26.60
CA ARG A 257 -7.59 -17.79 27.13
C ARG A 257 -8.68 -16.95 27.75
N GLN A 258 -8.32 -16.00 28.61
CA GLN A 258 -9.31 -15.08 29.20
C GLN A 258 -10.06 -14.30 28.13
N TRP A 259 -9.36 -13.76 27.12
CA TRP A 259 -9.98 -13.05 26.02
C TRP A 259 -11.01 -13.91 25.27
N VAL A 260 -10.58 -15.10 24.81
CA VAL A 260 -11.40 -16.00 23.97
C VAL A 260 -12.54 -16.63 24.75
N GLU A 261 -12.28 -17.08 25.99
CA GLU A 261 -13.21 -17.94 26.74
C GLU A 261 -14.13 -17.15 27.67
N GLN A 262 -13.82 -15.87 27.98
CA GLN A 262 -14.56 -15.12 28.99
C GLN A 262 -14.96 -13.69 28.57
N ALA A 263 -14.16 -13.02 27.75
CA ALA A 263 -14.34 -11.59 27.49
C ALA A 263 -14.97 -11.26 26.14
N ARG A 264 -14.60 -11.98 25.08
CA ARG A 264 -15.03 -11.68 23.70
C ARG A 264 -16.55 -11.62 23.56
N ASP A 265 -17.26 -12.61 24.08
CA ASP A 265 -18.72 -12.71 23.92
C ASP A 265 -19.48 -11.62 24.70
N ARG A 266 -18.80 -10.92 25.62
CA ARG A 266 -19.37 -9.76 26.32
C ARG A 266 -19.42 -8.49 25.45
N PHE A 267 -18.88 -8.53 24.23
CA PHE A 267 -19.04 -7.48 23.23
C PHE A 267 -20.31 -7.61 22.41
N ASP A 268 -21.01 -8.75 22.48
CA ASP A 268 -22.29 -8.88 21.80
C ASP A 268 -23.26 -7.82 22.34
N PRO A 269 -24.07 -7.19 21.46
CA PRO A 269 -25.14 -6.33 21.93
C PRO A 269 -26.01 -7.18 22.85
N GLY A 270 -26.14 -6.77 24.12
CA GLY A 270 -26.99 -7.48 25.07
C GLY A 270 -28.40 -7.63 24.52
N ASP A 271 -29.11 -8.69 24.93
CA ASP A 271 -30.49 -8.91 24.53
C ASP A 271 -31.31 -7.62 24.73
N LEU A 272 -31.84 -7.09 23.63
CA LEU A 272 -32.65 -5.87 23.59
C LEU A 272 -34.04 -6.10 24.20
#